data_AF-A0A4P6BJ74-F1
#
_entry.id   AF-A0A4P6BJ74-F1
#
_cell.length_a   1.000
_cell.length_b   1.000
_cell.length_c   1.000
_cell.angle_alpha   90.00
_cell.angle_beta   90.00
_cell.angle_gamma   90.00
#
_symmetry.space_group_name_H-M   'P 1'
#
loop_
_entity.id
_entity.type
_entity.pdbx_description
1 polymer ?
#
loop_
_entity_poly.entity_id
_entity_poly.type
_entity_poly.pdbx_seq_one_letter_code
_entity_poly.pdbx_strand_id
1 'polypeptide(L)'
;MGRAVEEIGLRGILARSTMDCGEGLPPKWRESTNYALRKQEEHIKRWHGQANGRIKVWFGLRTIFNNSDELIKRTKDLADKYGVGIHMHVA
;
A
#
# COMPACT_ATOMS: atom_id res chain seq x y z
N MET A 1 8.08 -7.90 2.02
CA MET A 1 6.71 -8.35 1.69
C MET A 1 6.71 -9.55 0.76
N GLY A 2 7.32 -9.50 -0.43
CA GLY A 2 7.16 -10.58 -1.43
C GLY A 2 8.01 -11.85 -1.27
N ARG A 3 9.13 -11.83 -0.54
CA ARG A 3 10.08 -12.97 -0.49
C ARG A 3 9.43 -14.30 -0.11
N ALA A 4 8.66 -14.34 0.98
CA ALA A 4 8.01 -15.58 1.40
C ALA A 4 7.00 -16.08 0.35
N VAL A 5 6.21 -15.18 -0.26
CA VAL A 5 5.22 -15.50 -1.31
C VAL A 5 5.89 -16.08 -2.56
N GLU A 6 7.06 -15.55 -2.90
CA GLU A 6 7.90 -16.07 -3.99
C GLU A 6 8.40 -17.48 -3.68
N GLU A 7 9.06 -17.66 -2.52
CA GLU A 7 9.70 -18.90 -2.08
C GLU A 7 8.72 -20.07 -1.96
N ILE A 8 7.50 -19.81 -1.47
CA ILE A 8 6.47 -20.85 -1.31
C ILE A 8 5.58 -21.02 -2.55
N GLY A 9 5.81 -20.24 -3.61
CA GLY A 9 5.09 -20.42 -4.88
C GLY A 9 3.67 -19.85 -4.94
N LEU A 10 3.23 -19.02 -3.98
CA LEU A 10 1.87 -18.47 -3.97
C LEU A 10 1.65 -17.34 -5.00
N ARG A 11 0.40 -17.17 -5.43
CA ARG A 11 -0.05 -16.00 -6.18
C ARG A 11 -0.79 -15.05 -5.24
N GLY A 12 -0.50 -13.76 -5.32
CA GLY A 12 -1.14 -12.79 -4.43
C GLY A 12 -0.96 -11.34 -4.84
N ILE A 13 -1.89 -10.51 -4.34
CA ILE A 13 -1.79 -9.06 -4.36
C ILE A 13 -1.37 -8.63 -2.95
N LEU A 14 -0.22 -7.98 -2.84
CA LEU A 14 0.31 -7.49 -1.58
C LEU A 14 0.03 -6.01 -1.44
N ALA A 15 -0.71 -5.62 -0.41
CA ALA A 15 -0.99 -4.23 -0.09
C ALA A 15 -0.47 -3.91 1.31
N ARG A 16 0.38 -2.89 1.41
CA ARG A 16 0.85 -2.40 2.71
C ARG A 16 -0.25 -1.54 3.32
N SER A 17 -0.77 -1.94 4.47
CA SER A 17 -1.76 -1.12 5.16
C SER A 17 -1.14 0.18 5.67
N THR A 18 -1.71 1.33 5.30
CA THR A 18 -1.16 2.67 5.59
C THR A 18 -2.22 3.59 6.20
N MET A 19 -1.76 4.54 7.02
CA MET A 19 -2.54 5.56 7.72
C MET A 19 -1.62 6.75 8.02
N ASP A 20 -2.14 7.97 7.98
CA ASP A 20 -1.39 9.19 8.32
C ASP A 20 -2.13 10.12 9.29
N CYS A 21 -3.39 9.81 9.60
CA CYS A 21 -4.21 10.54 10.56
C CYS A 21 -5.13 9.58 11.32
N GLY A 22 -5.93 10.12 12.25
CA GLY A 22 -6.94 9.38 13.00
C GLY A 22 -6.70 9.39 14.50
N GLU A 23 -7.80 9.35 15.26
CA GLU A 23 -7.78 9.32 16.71
C GLU A 23 -7.43 7.92 17.25
N GLY A 24 -6.82 7.86 18.43
CA GLY A 24 -6.49 6.58 19.09
C GLY A 24 -5.28 5.84 18.51
N LEU A 25 -4.61 6.37 17.48
CA LEU A 25 -3.40 5.75 16.93
C LEU A 25 -2.21 5.84 17.88
N PRO A 26 -1.57 4.69 18.23
CA PRO A 26 -0.32 4.69 18.99
C PRO A 26 0.72 5.58 18.33
N PRO A 27 1.51 6.37 19.07
CA PRO A 27 2.48 7.29 18.49
C PRO A 27 3.46 6.63 17.50
N LYS A 28 3.87 5.39 17.77
CA LYS A 28 4.77 4.61 16.91
C LYS A 28 4.17 4.23 15.54
N TRP A 29 2.85 4.34 15.37
CA TRP A 29 2.14 4.00 14.14
C TRP A 29 1.82 5.22 13.29
N ARG A 30 2.11 6.43 13.79
CA ARG A 30 1.86 7.67 13.06
C ARG A 30 2.93 7.86 12.01
N GLU A 31 2.52 7.88 10.75
CA GLU A 31 3.39 8.10 9.61
C GLU A 31 2.97 9.40 8.92
N SER A 32 3.93 10.13 8.35
CA SER A 32 3.56 11.23 7.46
C SER A 32 3.09 10.68 6.12
N THR A 33 2.21 11.41 5.42
CA THR A 33 1.75 11.11 4.06
C THR A 33 2.91 10.80 3.11
N ASN A 34 3.96 11.62 3.15
CA ASN A 34 5.15 11.44 2.31
C ASN A 34 5.90 10.14 2.61
N TYR A 35 6.06 9.80 3.90
CA TYR A 35 6.70 8.55 4.28
C TYR A 35 5.88 7.33 3.85
N ALA A 36 4.57 7.39 4.15
CA ALA A 36 3.57 6.40 3.78
C ALA A 36 3.60 6.06 2.28
N LEU A 37 3.50 7.08 1.42
CA LEU A 37 3.52 6.93 -0.03
C LEU A 37 4.86 6.39 -0.55
N ARG A 38 5.98 6.97 -0.08
CA ARG A 38 7.32 6.51 -0.47
C ARG A 38 7.53 5.02 -0.18
N LYS A 39 7.09 4.55 0.99
CA LYS A 39 7.19 3.12 1.34
C LYS A 39 6.35 2.21 0.45
N GLN A 40 5.16 2.66 0.05
CA GLN A 40 4.34 1.92 -0.89
C GLN A 40 4.96 1.87 -2.29
N GLU A 41 5.52 2.99 -2.79
CA GLU A 41 6.25 3.01 -4.06
C GLU A 41 7.50 2.11 -4.04
N GLU A 42 8.27 2.10 -2.93
CA GLU A 42 9.39 1.17 -2.74
C GLU A 42 8.93 -0.29 -2.87
N HIS A 43 7.76 -0.64 -2.33
CA HIS A 43 7.20 -1.99 -2.46
C HIS A 43 6.76 -2.31 -3.88
N ILE A 44 6.10 -1.38 -4.57
CA ILE A 44 5.70 -1.56 -5.97
C ILE A 44 6.94 -1.79 -6.83
N LYS A 45 7.93 -0.89 -6.77
CA LYS A 45 9.17 -1.00 -7.56
C LYS A 45 9.91 -2.31 -7.31
N ARG A 46 9.91 -2.79 -6.07
CA ARG A 46 10.65 -4.01 -5.70
C ARG A 46 9.91 -5.29 -6.03
N TRP A 47 8.59 -5.35 -5.82
CA TRP A 47 7.84 -6.61 -5.81
C TRP A 47 6.77 -6.74 -6.89
N HIS A 48 6.30 -5.65 -7.48
CA HIS A 48 5.27 -5.74 -8.51
C HIS A 48 5.81 -6.44 -9.76
N GLY A 49 5.11 -7.47 -10.25
CA GLY A 49 5.51 -8.24 -11.42
C GLY A 49 6.53 -9.35 -11.15
N GLN A 50 7.05 -9.46 -9.93
CA GLN A 50 8.00 -10.50 -9.55
C GLN A 50 7.37 -11.91 -9.60
N ALA A 51 8.23 -12.93 -9.57
CA ALA A 51 7.86 -14.34 -9.60
C ALA A 51 6.95 -14.68 -10.80
N ASN A 52 7.38 -14.31 -12.01
CA ASN A 52 6.64 -14.46 -13.27
C ASN A 52 5.24 -13.83 -13.22
N GLY A 53 5.14 -12.64 -12.61
CA GLY A 53 3.87 -11.91 -12.48
C GLY A 53 2.89 -12.47 -11.44
N ARG A 54 3.26 -13.51 -10.66
CA ARG A 54 2.41 -14.03 -9.58
C ARG A 54 2.25 -13.04 -8.43
N ILE A 55 3.25 -12.20 -8.21
CA ILE A 55 3.23 -11.18 -7.16
C ILE A 55 2.83 -9.85 -7.78
N LYS A 56 1.65 -9.36 -7.38
CA LYS A 56 1.21 -7.99 -7.66
C LYS A 56 1.30 -7.17 -6.37
N VAL A 57 1.46 -5.86 -6.50
CA VAL A 57 1.51 -4.92 -5.37
C VAL A 57 0.56 -3.80 -5.70
N TRP A 58 -0.35 -3.53 -4.77
CA TRP A 58 -1.33 -2.46 -4.86
C TRP A 58 -1.09 -1.46 -3.75
N PHE A 59 -1.61 -0.24 -3.91
CA PHE A 59 -1.64 0.70 -2.81
C PHE A 59 -2.66 0.25 -1.75
N GLY A 60 -2.31 0.35 -0.48
CA GLY A 60 -3.12 -0.03 0.65
C GLY A 60 -3.42 1.16 1.56
N LEU A 61 -4.70 1.50 1.67
CA LEU A 61 -5.24 2.45 2.63
C LEU A 61 -6.06 1.66 3.65
N ARG A 62 -5.93 1.95 4.95
CA ARG A 62 -6.59 1.10 5.95
C ARG A 62 -8.10 1.24 5.95
N THR A 63 -8.60 2.42 6.33
CA THR A 63 -10.01 2.83 6.27
C THR A 63 -10.09 4.32 5.98
N ILE A 64 -11.24 4.83 5.58
CA ILE A 64 -11.41 6.27 5.32
C ILE A 64 -11.14 7.15 6.56
N PHE A 65 -11.38 6.63 7.77
CA PHE A 65 -11.27 7.39 9.03
C PHE A 65 -9.83 7.66 9.50
N ASN A 66 -8.84 6.95 8.95
CA ASN A 66 -7.43 7.07 9.34
C ASN A 66 -6.50 7.38 8.15
N ASN A 67 -7.07 7.94 7.08
CA ASN A 67 -6.32 8.41 5.94
C ASN A 67 -6.79 9.83 5.61
N SER A 68 -5.86 10.77 5.57
CA SER A 68 -6.15 12.14 5.19
C SER A 68 -6.58 12.23 3.73
N ASP A 69 -7.33 13.28 3.39
CA ASP A 69 -7.66 13.64 2.01
C ASP A 69 -6.42 13.66 1.10
N GLU A 70 -5.31 14.19 1.60
CA GLU A 70 -4.06 14.29 0.86
C GLU A 70 -3.51 12.90 0.53
N LEU A 71 -3.46 12.00 1.51
CA LEU A 71 -3.01 10.62 1.31
C LEU A 71 -3.91 9.88 0.32
N ILE A 72 -5.22 10.03 0.42
CA ILE A 72 -6.18 9.36 -0.48
C ILE A 72 -5.99 9.84 -1.92
N LYS A 73 -5.99 11.16 -2.16
CA LYS A 73 -5.88 11.74 -3.51
C LYS A 73 -4.54 11.38 -4.16
N ARG A 74 -3.43 11.52 -3.43
CA ARG A 74 -2.09 11.16 -3.95
C ARG A 74 -1.92 9.66 -4.15
N THR A 75 -2.58 8.82 -3.34
CA THR A 75 -2.61 7.37 -3.56
C THR A 75 -3.29 7.04 -4.88
N LYS A 76 -4.43 7.69 -5.20
CA LYS A 76 -5.08 7.56 -6.50
C LYS A 76 -4.13 7.96 -7.63
N ASP A 77 -3.48 9.12 -7.56
CA ASP A 77 -2.61 9.59 -8.64
C ASP A 77 -1.42 8.65 -8.88
N LEU A 78 -0.88 8.06 -7.81
CA LEU A 78 0.17 7.06 -7.92
C LEU A 78 -0.37 5.72 -8.45
N ALA A 79 -1.56 5.30 -8.07
CA ALA A 79 -2.20 4.09 -8.60
C ALA A 79 -2.38 4.19 -10.12
N ASP A 80 -2.84 5.35 -10.61
CA ASP A 80 -2.94 5.66 -12.03
C ASP A 80 -1.56 5.64 -12.70
N LYS A 81 -0.56 6.31 -12.11
CA LYS A 81 0.82 6.36 -12.62
C LYS A 81 1.45 4.97 -12.80
N TYR A 82 1.24 4.07 -11.85
CA TYR A 82 1.82 2.72 -11.88
C TYR A 82 0.92 1.68 -12.56
N GLY A 83 -0.32 2.02 -12.91
CA GLY A 83 -1.29 1.09 -13.49
C GLY A 83 -1.66 -0.06 -12.54
N VAL A 84 -1.76 0.22 -11.23
CA VAL A 84 -2.07 -0.78 -10.19
C VAL A 84 -3.36 -0.42 -9.44
N GLY A 85 -3.93 -1.39 -8.72
CA GLY A 85 -5.13 -1.17 -7.92
C GLY A 85 -4.86 -0.52 -6.57
N ILE A 86 -5.96 -0.22 -5.87
CA ILE A 86 -6.00 0.26 -4.49
C ILE A 86 -6.85 -0.72 -3.67
N HIS A 87 -6.42 -1.02 -2.46
CA HIS A 87 -7.17 -1.82 -1.49
C HIS A 87 -7.47 -1.01 -0.23
N MET A 88 -8.73 -1.03 0.21
CA MET A 88 -9.21 -0.35 1.42
C MET A 88 -10.42 -1.10 2.00
N HIS A 89 -10.60 -1.04 3.32
CA HIS A 89 -11.86 -1.44 3.95
C HIS A 89 -12.93 -0.36 3.77
N VAL A 90 -14.14 -0.77 3.40
CA VAL A 90 -15.33 0.06 3.21
C VAL A 90 -16.53 -0.65 3.85
N ALA A 91 -17.52 0.10 4.32
CA ALA A 91 -18.77 -0.41 4.91
C ALA A 91 -19.84 -0.63 3.83
#